data_AF-A0A0E2YYC0-F1
#
_entry.id   AF-A0A0E2YYC0-F1
#
_cell.length_a   1.000
_cell.length_b   1.000
_cell.length_c   1.000
_cell.angle_alpha   90.00
_cell.angle_beta   90.00
_cell.angle_gamma   90.00
#
_symmetry.space_group_name_H-M   'P 1'
#
loop_
_entity.id
_entity.type
_entity.pdbx_description
1 polymer ?
#
loop_
_entity_poly.entity_id
_entity_poly.type
_entity_poly.pdbx_seq_one_letter_code
_entity_poly.pdbx_strand_id
1 'polypeptide(L)'
;LPELAFIAENRQLQTTIWHMLESSKENIRIYCPAKWTAITWHDTHVDVELTDGTELEAALIIGADGVNSWVRKQAGIDVSQHAYDQVGVVANFSTELSHRQIAHQWFRRDGVLALLPL
;
A
#
# COMPACT_ATOMS: atom_id res chain seq x y z
N LEU A 1 14.43 -8.92 23.07
CA LEU A 1 14.31 -8.84 21.61
C LEU A 1 15.52 -8.06 21.10
N PRO A 2 16.23 -8.54 20.06
CA PRO A 2 17.40 -7.86 19.52
C PRO A 2 17.05 -6.50 18.87
N GLU A 3 15.85 -6.37 18.31
CA GLU A 3 15.32 -5.13 17.75
C GLU A 3 13.85 -4.90 18.16
N LEU A 4 13.42 -3.63 18.17
CA LEU A 4 12.02 -3.24 18.42
C LEU A 4 11.21 -3.08 17.13
N ALA A 5 11.77 -2.40 16.13
CA ALA A 5 11.18 -2.14 14.81
C ALA A 5 12.27 -1.68 13.82
N PHE A 6 11.95 -1.67 12.53
CA PHE A 6 12.80 -1.13 11.47
C PHE A 6 12.11 0.04 10.78
N ILE A 7 12.87 1.11 10.54
CA ILE A 7 12.46 2.18 9.62
C ILE A 7 13.11 1.85 8.28
N ALA A 8 12.29 1.79 7.23
CA ALA A 8 12.75 1.43 5.90
C ALA A 8 12.17 2.40 4.86
N GLU A 9 12.96 2.70 3.84
CA GLU A 9 12.46 3.41 2.67
C GLU A 9 11.42 2.56 1.95
N ASN A 10 10.19 3.07 1.83
CA ASN A 10 9.10 2.38 1.16
C ASN A 10 9.46 1.96 -0.28
N ARG A 11 10.25 2.78 -0.99
CA ARG A 11 10.71 2.47 -2.35
C ARG A 11 11.56 1.20 -2.38
N GLN A 12 12.50 1.05 -1.45
CA GLN A 12 13.37 -0.12 -1.39
C GLN A 12 12.57 -1.38 -1.07
N LEU A 13 11.66 -1.29 -0.09
CA LEU A 13 10.77 -2.39 0.25
C LEU A 13 9.93 -2.84 -0.96
N GLN A 14 9.32 -1.89 -1.67
CA GLN A 14 8.52 -2.18 -2.87
C GLN A 14 9.38 -2.80 -3.99
N THR A 15 10.58 -2.28 -4.25
CA THR A 15 11.50 -2.83 -5.26
C THR A 15 11.91 -4.26 -4.92
N THR A 16 12.23 -4.56 -3.65
CA THR A 16 12.57 -5.92 -3.24
C THR A 16 11.40 -6.88 -3.41
N ILE A 17 10.19 -6.48 -2.99
CA ILE A 17 8.99 -7.30 -3.18
C ILE A 17 8.74 -7.53 -4.68
N TRP A 18 8.86 -6.50 -5.51
CA TRP A 18 8.68 -6.61 -6.95
C TRP A 18 9.62 -7.64 -7.58
N HIS A 19 10.92 -7.59 -7.27
CA HIS A 19 11.88 -8.59 -7.76
C HIS A 19 11.56 -10.01 -7.27
N MET A 20 11.07 -10.16 -6.05
CA MET A 20 10.63 -11.47 -5.53
C MET A 20 9.42 -12.00 -6.29
N LEU A 21 8.48 -11.15 -6.67
CA LEU A 21 7.32 -11.53 -7.47
C LEU A 21 7.72 -11.90 -8.90
N GLU A 22 8.59 -11.12 -9.55
CA GLU A 22 9.06 -11.40 -10.92
C GLU A 22 9.88 -12.69 -11.03
N SER A 23 10.63 -13.03 -9.98
CA SER A 23 11.38 -14.29 -9.92
C SER A 23 10.52 -15.50 -9.60
N SER A 24 9.37 -15.31 -8.94
CA SER A 24 8.43 -16.37 -8.55
C SER A 24 7.44 -16.69 -9.67
N LYS A 25 7.84 -17.49 -10.67
CA LYS A 25 7.01 -17.76 -11.86
C LYS A 25 6.03 -18.92 -11.75
N GLU A 26 6.12 -19.77 -10.73
CA GLU A 26 5.30 -20.99 -10.67
C GLU A 26 3.84 -20.71 -10.34
N ASN A 27 3.56 -19.73 -9.47
CA ASN A 27 2.20 -19.48 -8.95
C ASN A 27 1.74 -18.03 -9.10
N ILE A 28 2.54 -17.17 -9.74
CA ILE A 28 2.26 -15.74 -9.87
C ILE A 28 2.36 -15.34 -11.32
N ARG A 29 1.27 -14.77 -11.84
CA ARG A 29 1.24 -14.13 -13.15
C ARG A 29 1.04 -12.64 -12.95
N ILE A 30 1.98 -11.86 -13.47
CA ILE A 30 1.97 -10.40 -13.36
C ILE A 30 1.47 -9.81 -14.69
N TYR A 31 0.45 -8.97 -14.60
CA TYR A 31 -0.05 -8.17 -15.73
C TYR A 31 0.34 -6.72 -15.47
N CYS A 32 1.35 -6.21 -16.19
CA CYS A 32 1.86 -4.85 -16.01
C CYS A 32 2.38 -4.29 -17.35
N PRO A 33 1.90 -3.12 -17.81
CA PRO A 33 0.79 -2.37 -17.23
C PRO A 33 -0.53 -3.12 -17.43
N ALA A 34 -1.40 -3.07 -16.42
CA ALA A 34 -2.78 -3.54 -16.54
C ALA A 34 -3.70 -2.51 -15.91
N LYS A 35 -4.77 -2.19 -16.62
CA LYS A 35 -5.88 -1.38 -16.12
C LYS A 35 -7.16 -2.16 -16.31
N TRP A 36 -8.06 -2.00 -15.38
CA TRP A 36 -9.35 -2.68 -15.34
C TRP A 36 -10.41 -1.84 -16.05
N THR A 37 -11.34 -2.50 -16.74
CA THR A 37 -12.51 -1.86 -17.36
C THR A 37 -13.81 -2.28 -16.67
N ALA A 38 -13.95 -3.56 -16.34
CA ALA A 38 -15.17 -4.10 -15.75
C ALA A 38 -14.89 -5.25 -14.76
N ILE A 39 -15.80 -5.42 -13.80
CA ILE A 39 -15.90 -6.61 -12.95
C ILE A 39 -17.33 -7.15 -13.08
N THR A 40 -17.47 -8.45 -13.34
CA THR A 40 -18.75 -9.16 -13.36
C THR A 40 -18.77 -10.20 -12.26
N TRP A 41 -19.69 -10.05 -11.29
CA TRP A 41 -19.81 -10.93 -10.14
C TRP A 41 -20.76 -12.09 -10.44
N HIS A 42 -20.32 -13.32 -10.15
CA HIS A 42 -21.13 -14.53 -10.22
C HIS A 42 -21.19 -15.23 -8.86
N ASP A 43 -22.02 -16.26 -8.74
CA ASP A 43 -22.19 -16.99 -7.48
C ASP A 43 -20.93 -17.78 -7.07
N THR A 44 -20.09 -18.18 -8.02
CA THR A 44 -18.93 -19.07 -7.79
C THR A 44 -17.58 -18.46 -8.14
N HIS A 45 -17.56 -17.38 -8.89
CA HIS A 45 -16.35 -16.74 -9.41
C HIS A 45 -16.64 -15.28 -9.77
N VAL A 46 -15.62 -14.60 -10.26
CA VAL A 46 -15.70 -13.23 -10.74
C VAL A 46 -14.84 -13.06 -11.98
N ASP A 47 -15.38 -12.36 -12.96
CA ASP A 47 -14.68 -12.04 -14.19
C ASP A 47 -14.16 -10.60 -14.13
N VAL A 48 -12.93 -10.40 -14.57
CA VAL A 48 -12.27 -9.10 -14.68
C VAL A 48 -11.85 -8.86 -16.11
N GLU A 49 -12.30 -7.74 -16.67
CA GLU A 49 -11.88 -7.29 -17.99
C GLU A 49 -10.75 -6.25 -17.84
N LEU A 50 -9.69 -6.42 -18.61
CA LEU A 50 -8.59 -5.46 -18.71
C LEU A 50 -8.78 -4.56 -19.94
N THR A 51 -8.14 -3.39 -19.94
CA THR A 51 -8.23 -2.40 -21.03
C THR A 51 -7.71 -2.89 -22.38
N ASP A 52 -6.94 -3.98 -22.40
CA ASP A 52 -6.45 -4.62 -23.64
C ASP A 52 -7.40 -5.70 -24.17
N GLY A 53 -8.57 -5.90 -23.52
CA GLY A 53 -9.55 -6.92 -23.84
C GLY A 53 -9.26 -8.29 -23.22
N THR A 54 -8.22 -8.42 -22.39
CA THR A 54 -7.98 -9.66 -21.64
C THR A 54 -9.08 -9.87 -20.60
N GLU A 55 -9.68 -11.06 -20.58
CA GLU A 55 -10.62 -11.50 -19.56
C GLU A 55 -9.92 -12.47 -18.59
N LEU A 56 -10.11 -12.24 -17.29
CA LEU A 56 -9.57 -13.06 -16.22
C LEU A 56 -10.70 -13.56 -15.32
N GLU A 57 -10.78 -14.87 -15.15
CA GLU A 57 -11.66 -15.51 -14.16
C GLU A 57 -10.89 -15.75 -12.86
N ALA A 58 -11.48 -15.40 -11.72
CA ALA A 58 -10.92 -15.69 -10.41
C ALA A 58 -12.00 -16.13 -9.42
N ALA A 59 -11.63 -16.99 -8.46
CA ALA A 59 -12.51 -17.33 -7.34
C ALA A 59 -12.59 -16.21 -6.27
N LEU A 60 -11.59 -15.31 -6.25
CA LEU A 60 -11.50 -14.20 -5.29
C LEU A 60 -10.74 -13.03 -5.92
N ILE A 61 -11.27 -11.81 -5.73
CA ILE A 61 -10.54 -10.57 -6.00
C ILE A 61 -10.14 -9.92 -4.67
N ILE A 62 -8.89 -9.44 -4.61
CA ILE A 62 -8.37 -8.65 -3.50
C ILE A 62 -8.11 -7.22 -3.98
N GLY A 63 -8.85 -6.24 -3.44
CA GLY A 63 -8.63 -4.82 -3.71
C GLY A 63 -7.45 -4.25 -2.91
N ALA A 64 -6.25 -4.30 -3.49
CA ALA A 64 -5.02 -3.70 -2.94
C ALA A 64 -4.61 -2.39 -3.65
N ASP A 65 -5.60 -1.65 -4.15
CA ASP A 65 -5.47 -0.49 -5.05
C ASP A 65 -5.66 0.88 -4.34
N GLY A 66 -5.40 0.90 -3.03
CA GLY A 66 -5.25 2.14 -2.24
C GLY A 66 -6.55 2.84 -1.83
N VAL A 67 -6.41 4.08 -1.35
CA VAL A 67 -7.52 4.84 -0.73
C VAL A 67 -8.72 5.03 -1.67
N ASN A 68 -8.46 5.20 -2.97
CA ASN A 68 -9.46 5.40 -4.01
C ASN A 68 -9.86 4.10 -4.73
N SER A 69 -9.71 2.95 -4.06
CA SER A 69 -9.96 1.60 -4.59
C SER A 69 -11.14 1.55 -5.56
N TRP A 70 -10.85 1.14 -6.79
CA TRP A 70 -11.82 0.87 -7.84
C TRP A 70 -12.54 -0.45 -7.57
N VAL A 71 -11.81 -1.48 -7.14
CA VAL A 71 -12.38 -2.79 -6.78
C VAL A 71 -13.47 -2.63 -5.71
N ARG A 72 -13.18 -1.88 -4.64
CA ARG A 72 -14.14 -1.61 -3.56
C ARG A 72 -15.41 -0.93 -4.07
N LYS A 73 -15.26 0.03 -5.01
CA LYS A 73 -16.40 0.71 -5.63
C LYS A 73 -17.24 -0.25 -6.47
N GLN A 74 -16.62 -1.13 -7.25
CA GLN A 74 -17.34 -2.14 -8.05
C GLN A 74 -18.07 -3.17 -7.17
N ALA A 75 -17.55 -3.44 -5.97
CA ALA A 75 -18.20 -4.32 -5.00
C ALA A 75 -19.35 -3.65 -4.22
N GLY A 76 -19.63 -2.35 -4.46
CA GLY A 76 -20.67 -1.62 -3.73
C GLY A 76 -20.37 -1.43 -2.24
N ILE A 77 -19.10 -1.47 -1.83
CA ILE A 77 -18.70 -1.35 -0.44
C ILE A 77 -18.54 0.13 -0.08
N ASP A 78 -19.47 0.64 0.71
CA ASP A 78 -19.44 2.01 1.21
C ASP A 78 -18.29 2.25 2.19
N VAL A 79 -17.78 3.48 2.19
CA VAL A 79 -16.72 3.93 3.10
C VAL A 79 -17.18 5.16 3.85
N SER A 80 -17.04 5.11 5.17
CA SER A 80 -17.18 6.28 6.02
C SER A 80 -15.83 7.02 6.08
N GLN A 81 -15.82 8.26 5.61
CA GLN A 81 -14.65 9.13 5.67
C GLN A 81 -14.80 10.12 6.82
N HIS A 82 -13.75 10.22 7.63
CA HIS A 82 -13.66 11.18 8.72
C HIS A 82 -12.48 12.10 8.44
N ALA A 83 -12.76 13.37 8.22
CA ALA A 83 -11.70 14.37 8.14
C ALA A 83 -11.08 14.52 9.54
N TYR A 84 -9.77 14.30 9.62
CA TYR A 84 -9.03 14.48 10.87
C TYR A 84 -8.52 15.93 11.03
N ASP A 85 -8.76 16.79 10.04
CA ASP A 85 -8.38 18.21 9.99
C ASP A 85 -6.92 18.48 10.39
N GLN A 86 -6.04 17.52 10.09
CA GLN A 86 -4.60 17.60 10.31
C GLN A 86 -3.83 17.35 9.02
N VAL A 87 -2.71 18.05 8.88
CA VAL A 87 -1.75 17.86 7.79
C VAL A 87 -0.46 17.33 8.38
N GLY A 88 0.03 16.21 7.82
CA GLY A 88 1.34 15.66 8.14
C GLY A 88 2.41 16.20 7.20
N VAL A 89 3.55 16.61 7.75
CA VAL A 89 4.75 16.96 6.98
C VAL A 89 5.85 15.94 7.30
N VAL A 90 6.46 15.39 6.26
CA VAL A 90 7.54 14.41 6.37
C VAL A 90 8.77 14.96 5.65
N ALA A 91 9.93 14.87 6.28
CA ALA A 91 11.19 15.30 5.70
C ALA A 91 12.36 14.47 6.27
N ASN A 92 13.39 14.28 5.46
CA ASN A 92 14.67 13.75 5.89
C ASN A 92 15.61 14.93 6.15
N PHE A 93 16.35 14.90 7.26
CA PHE A 93 17.29 15.95 7.62
C PHE A 93 18.46 15.39 8.44
N SER A 94 19.59 16.07 8.38
CA SER A 94 20.72 15.80 9.27
C SER A 94 20.47 16.42 10.64
N THR A 95 20.89 15.73 11.68
CA THR A 95 20.83 16.20 13.07
C THR A 95 22.23 16.52 13.57
N GLU A 96 22.35 17.50 14.46
CA GLU A 96 23.64 17.83 15.09
C GLU A 96 24.14 16.67 15.99
N LEU A 97 23.20 16.03 16.68
CA LEU A 97 23.47 14.92 17.59
C LEU A 97 22.95 13.61 17.00
N SER A 98 23.70 12.53 17.19
CA SER A 98 23.25 11.18 16.85
C SER A 98 21.92 10.85 17.54
N HIS A 99 20.95 10.35 16.76
CA HIS A 99 19.70 9.79 17.28
C HIS A 99 19.89 8.46 18.03
N ARG A 100 21.09 7.86 17.99
CA ARG A 100 21.45 6.61 18.71
C ARG A 100 20.45 5.46 18.50
N GLN A 101 19.86 5.38 17.32
CA GLN A 101 18.82 4.40 16.97
C GLN A 101 17.57 4.45 17.87
N ILE A 102 17.26 5.63 18.43
CA ILE A 102 16.07 5.86 19.25
C ILE A 102 15.04 6.64 18.43
N ALA A 103 13.83 6.10 18.33
CA ALA A 103 12.69 6.84 17.82
C ALA A 103 12.13 7.75 18.93
N HIS A 104 11.96 9.04 18.62
CA HIS A 104 11.42 10.01 19.57
C HIS A 104 10.06 10.50 19.09
N GLN A 105 9.12 10.68 20.03
CA GLN A 105 7.82 11.26 19.75
C GLN A 105 7.47 12.28 20.84
N TRP A 106 7.11 13.49 20.42
CA TRP A 106 6.67 14.56 21.29
C TRP A 106 5.21 14.89 21.00
N PHE A 107 4.39 14.81 22.05
CA PHE A 107 3.00 15.26 22.02
C PHE A 107 2.94 16.73 22.41
N ARG A 108 2.38 17.56 21.54
CA ARG A 108 2.25 19.00 21.73
C ARG A 108 0.79 19.41 21.60
N ARG A 109 0.49 20.65 21.98
CA ARG A 109 -0.87 21.22 21.83
C ARG A 109 -1.30 21.31 20.37
N ASP A 110 -0.34 21.52 19.47
CA ASP A 110 -0.53 21.71 18.04
C ASP A 110 -0.29 20.45 17.20
N GLY A 111 -0.11 19.28 17.84
CA GLY A 111 0.00 17.99 17.15
C GLY A 111 1.11 17.10 17.70
N VAL A 112 1.56 16.17 16.86
CA VAL A 112 2.61 15.19 17.18
C VAL A 112 3.82 15.44 16.29
N LEU A 113 5.01 15.49 16.89
CA LEU A 113 6.28 15.46 16.18
C LEU A 113 6.96 14.12 16.43
N ALA A 114 7.34 13.43 15.36
CA ALA A 114 8.08 12.19 15.42
C ALA A 114 9.44 12.32 14.71
N LEU A 115 10.49 11.81 15.35
CA LEU A 115 11.81 11.59 14.77
C LEU A 115 12.01 10.08 14.64
N LEU A 116 12.10 9.62 13.39
CA LEU A 116 12.34 8.22 13.07
C LEU A 116 13.81 8.07 12.62
N PRO A 117 14.60 7.21 13.26
CA PRO A 117 16.00 7.02 12.92
C PRO A 117 16.13 6.31 11.56
N LEU A 118 16.95 6.88 10.67
CA LEU A 118 17.35 6.28 9.39
C LEU A 118 18.80 5.82 9.42
#